data_AF-A0A0S1SFX8-F1
#
_entry.id   AF-A0A0S1SFX8-F1
#
_cell.length_a   1.000
_cell.length_b   1.000
_cell.length_c   1.000
_cell.angle_alpha   90.00
_cell.angle_beta   90.00
_cell.angle_gamma   90.00
#
_symmetry.space_group_name_H-M   'P 1'
#
loop_
_entity.id
_entity.type
_entity.pdbx_description
1 polymer ?
#
loop_
_entity_poly.entity_id
_entity_poly.type
_entity_poly.pdbx_seq_one_letter_code
_entity_poly.pdbx_strand_id
1 'polypeptide(L)'
;MKIKIGTDKSSLYLDILLAYLVRAIKHMDLGEGTLLYPIPLDKFVVNNADDIPEITIGIDKHIEMTLESSKNEEKHYSPKLHYCKGSDLTKASEQSINWSNIFHISDMGSGPDAKITISPDGFLYVKSDDTNKNCTIDLRSEAPPLERYIGYSAVLSLNMETTKDGHKKRLYFILDPLMKVSSNQG
;
A
#
# COMPACT_ATOMS: atom_id res chain seq x y z
N MET A 1 -2.11 -8.07 13.36
CA MET A 1 -1.90 -7.93 11.90
C MET A 1 -1.36 -6.55 11.65
N LYS A 2 -0.39 -6.41 10.76
CA LYS A 2 0.27 -5.14 10.48
C LYS A 2 0.68 -5.03 9.01
N ILE A 3 0.74 -3.79 8.52
CA ILE A 3 1.39 -3.46 7.26
C ILE A 3 2.76 -2.91 7.58
N LYS A 4 3.80 -3.56 7.05
CA LYS A 4 5.16 -3.03 7.05
C LYS A 4 5.38 -2.30 5.74
N ILE A 5 6.00 -1.13 5.80
CA ILE A 5 6.54 -0.41 4.64
C ILE A 5 8.03 -0.31 4.86
N GLY A 6 8.81 -0.96 4.02
CA GLY A 6 10.25 -1.09 4.19
C GLY A 6 11.03 -0.56 2.99
N THR A 7 12.20 -0.02 3.30
CA THR A 7 13.33 0.10 2.37
C THR A 7 14.51 -0.70 2.92
N ASP A 8 15.65 -0.65 2.25
CA ASP A 8 16.89 -1.25 2.76
C ASP A 8 17.36 -0.62 4.09
N LYS A 9 16.97 0.62 4.38
CA LYS A 9 17.45 1.39 5.54
C LYS A 9 16.41 1.67 6.61
N SER A 10 15.14 1.71 6.25
CA SER A 10 14.07 2.10 7.16
C SER A 10 12.88 1.15 7.07
N SER A 11 12.08 1.11 8.13
CA SER A 11 10.82 0.40 8.11
C SER A 11 9.81 1.10 8.99
N LEU A 12 8.61 1.29 8.45
CA LEU A 12 7.42 1.75 9.14
C LEU A 12 6.49 0.56 9.38
N TYR A 13 5.96 0.46 10.58
CA TYR A 13 4.95 -0.54 10.94
C TYR A 13 3.64 0.13 11.30
N LEU A 14 2.58 -0.35 10.67
CA LEU A 14 1.22 0.12 10.82
C LEU A 14 0.37 -1.02 11.39
N ASP A 15 0.06 -0.94 12.69
CA ASP A 15 -0.68 -1.98 13.38
C ASP A 15 -2.19 -1.82 13.14
N ILE A 16 -2.82 -2.85 12.59
CA ILE A 16 -4.26 -2.86 12.36
C ILE A 16 -4.96 -3.29 13.67
N LEU A 17 -5.77 -2.39 14.20
CA LEU A 17 -6.60 -2.57 15.37
C LEU A 17 -7.82 -3.47 15.08
N LEU A 18 -7.56 -4.75 14.81
CA LEU A 18 -8.58 -5.72 14.36
C LEU A 18 -9.82 -5.80 15.25
N ALA A 19 -9.68 -5.70 16.57
CA ALA A 19 -10.82 -5.75 17.48
C ALA A 19 -11.82 -4.62 17.23
N TYR A 20 -11.33 -3.40 16.95
CA TYR A 20 -12.16 -2.25 16.65
C TYR A 20 -12.72 -2.31 15.23
N LEU A 21 -11.93 -2.79 14.26
CA LEU A 21 -12.40 -3.02 12.90
C LEU A 21 -13.56 -4.01 12.85
N VAL A 22 -13.43 -5.16 13.54
CA VAL A 22 -14.49 -6.17 13.65
C VAL A 22 -15.76 -5.57 14.27
N ARG A 23 -15.62 -4.74 15.31
CA ARG A 23 -16.75 -4.08 15.95
C ARG A 23 -17.44 -3.09 15.00
N ALA A 24 -16.67 -2.31 14.26
CA ALA A 24 -17.20 -1.34 13.31
C ALA A 24 -17.97 -2.05 12.18
N ILE A 25 -17.41 -3.11 11.59
CA ILE A 25 -18.08 -3.88 10.53
C ILE A 25 -19.43 -4.44 10.98
N LYS A 26 -19.54 -4.85 12.24
CA LYS A 26 -20.77 -5.44 12.79
C LYS A 26 -21.85 -4.41 13.17
N HIS A 27 -21.47 -3.15 13.36
CA HIS A 27 -22.33 -2.16 14.01
C HIS A 27 -22.41 -0.81 13.32
N MET A 28 -21.65 -0.58 12.26
CA MET A 28 -21.58 0.69 11.55
C MET A 28 -21.74 0.45 10.05
N ASP A 29 -22.29 1.45 9.37
CA ASP A 29 -22.24 1.50 7.92
C ASP A 29 -20.88 2.08 7.49
N LEU A 30 -20.01 1.22 6.97
CA LEU A 30 -18.68 1.57 6.49
C LEU A 30 -18.62 1.67 4.96
N GLY A 31 -19.74 1.45 4.27
CA GLY A 31 -19.80 1.32 2.81
C GLY A 31 -19.67 -0.13 2.31
N GLU A 32 -19.58 -0.28 0.99
CA GLU A 32 -19.73 -1.58 0.32
C GLU A 32 -18.55 -2.56 0.57
N GLY A 33 -17.35 -2.02 0.75
CA GLY A 33 -16.12 -2.78 0.93
C GLY A 33 -15.80 -3.68 -0.26
N THR A 34 -15.94 -3.15 -1.48
CA THR A 34 -15.57 -3.83 -2.73
C THR A 34 -14.18 -3.39 -3.19
N LEU A 35 -13.60 -4.07 -4.18
CA LEU A 35 -12.29 -3.68 -4.71
C LEU A 35 -12.32 -2.28 -5.38
N LEU A 36 -13.48 -1.89 -5.93
CA LEU A 36 -13.70 -0.57 -6.54
C LEU A 36 -13.99 0.51 -5.48
N TYR A 37 -14.64 0.14 -4.38
CA TYR A 37 -14.98 1.01 -3.27
C TYR A 37 -14.51 0.40 -1.94
N PRO A 38 -13.18 0.38 -1.69
CA PRO A 38 -12.62 -0.20 -0.48
C PRO A 38 -12.93 0.68 0.75
N ILE A 39 -13.05 0.05 1.91
CA ILE A 39 -13.29 0.73 3.18
C ILE A 39 -11.96 1.35 3.66
N PRO A 40 -11.91 2.66 3.99
CA PRO A 40 -10.72 3.27 4.56
C PRO A 40 -10.33 2.65 5.90
N LEU A 41 -9.09 2.21 6.02
CA LEU A 41 -8.55 1.49 7.18
C LEU A 41 -7.84 2.42 8.17
N ASP A 42 -7.53 3.65 7.77
CA ASP A 42 -6.70 4.61 8.50
C ASP A 42 -7.18 4.86 9.93
N LYS A 43 -8.51 4.86 10.13
CA LYS A 43 -9.15 5.01 11.46
C LYS A 43 -8.93 3.83 12.40
N PHE A 44 -8.48 2.70 11.88
CA PHE A 44 -8.25 1.45 12.59
C PHE A 44 -6.77 1.07 12.59
N VAL A 45 -5.88 2.03 12.33
CA VAL A 45 -4.45 1.79 12.30
C VAL A 45 -3.75 2.68 13.31
N VAL A 46 -2.75 2.13 13.99
CA VAL A 46 -1.81 2.89 14.80
C VAL A 46 -0.51 3.00 14.02
N ASN A 47 -0.10 4.24 13.76
CA ASN A 47 1.24 4.54 13.25
C ASN A 47 2.18 4.73 14.44
N ASN A 48 3.20 3.89 14.52
CA ASN A 48 4.22 3.95 15.57
C ASN A 48 5.49 4.73 15.14
N ALA A 49 5.51 5.35 13.96
CA ALA A 49 6.63 6.18 13.52
C ALA A 49 6.46 7.62 13.98
N ASP A 50 7.56 8.20 14.43
CA ASP A 50 7.64 9.61 14.83
C ASP A 50 7.63 10.57 13.63
N ASP A 51 7.99 10.08 12.43
CA ASP A 51 8.13 10.88 11.22
C ASP A 51 7.66 10.15 9.95
N ILE A 52 7.45 10.93 8.89
CA ILE A 52 7.14 10.39 7.55
C ILE A 52 8.38 9.64 7.04
N PRO A 53 8.25 8.38 6.59
CA PRO A 53 9.39 7.65 6.03
C PRO A 53 9.99 8.36 4.82
N GLU A 54 11.30 8.54 4.84
CA GLU A 54 12.07 9.07 3.73
C GLU A 54 12.73 7.94 2.93
N ILE A 55 12.56 7.97 1.61
CA ILE A 55 13.20 7.09 0.64
C ILE A 55 14.26 7.90 -0.09
N THR A 56 15.50 7.43 -0.11
CA THR A 56 16.61 8.11 -0.78
C THR A 56 17.04 7.36 -2.03
N ILE A 57 16.81 7.95 -3.21
CA ILE A 57 17.19 7.37 -4.50
C ILE A 57 18.70 7.30 -4.64
N GLY A 58 19.21 6.20 -5.22
CA GLY A 58 20.64 5.88 -5.29
C GLY A 58 21.22 5.24 -4.02
N ILE A 59 20.43 5.21 -2.94
CA ILE A 59 20.77 4.56 -1.68
C ILE A 59 19.86 3.36 -1.44
N ASP A 60 18.55 3.62 -1.35
CA ASP A 60 17.55 2.56 -1.28
C ASP A 60 17.42 1.93 -2.67
N LYS A 61 17.36 0.60 -2.70
CA LYS A 61 17.25 -0.18 -3.95
C LYS A 61 15.82 -0.55 -4.27
N HIS A 62 14.97 -0.63 -3.25
CA HIS A 62 13.58 -1.04 -3.41
C HIS A 62 12.70 -0.44 -2.31
N ILE A 63 11.41 -0.40 -2.61
CA ILE A 63 10.35 -0.18 -1.62
C ILE A 63 9.52 -1.46 -1.58
N GLU A 64 9.25 -1.94 -0.37
CA GLU A 64 8.41 -3.10 -0.12
C GLU A 64 7.27 -2.74 0.83
N MET A 65 6.05 -3.16 0.47
CA MET A 65 4.92 -3.21 1.39
C MET A 65 4.56 -4.65 1.68
N THR A 66 4.60 -5.03 2.96
CA THR A 66 4.35 -6.40 3.41
C THR A 66 3.17 -6.46 4.37
N LEU A 67 2.25 -7.38 4.10
CA LEU A 67 1.16 -7.75 5.01
C LEU A 67 1.60 -8.86 5.95
N GLU A 68 1.83 -8.50 7.21
CA GLU A 68 2.23 -9.46 8.25
C GLU A 68 1.01 -9.84 9.11
N SER A 69 0.80 -11.15 9.26
CA SER A 69 -0.29 -11.71 10.05
C SER A 69 0.16 -12.95 10.82
N SER A 70 -0.34 -13.12 12.03
CA SER A 70 -0.13 -14.35 12.79
C SER A 70 -0.92 -15.52 12.19
N LYS A 71 -0.48 -16.75 12.47
CA LYS A 71 -1.17 -17.98 12.01
C LYS A 71 -2.67 -18.00 12.38
N ASN A 72 -3.01 -17.48 13.56
CA ASN A 72 -4.41 -17.41 14.01
C ASN A 72 -5.22 -16.41 13.16
N GLU A 73 -4.63 -15.24 12.88
CA GLU A 73 -5.25 -14.23 12.03
C GLU A 73 -5.41 -14.73 10.58
N GLU A 74 -4.45 -15.49 10.06
CA GLU A 74 -4.56 -16.08 8.71
C GLU A 74 -5.72 -17.07 8.61
N LYS A 75 -5.86 -17.93 9.62
CA LYS A 75 -6.98 -18.87 9.70
C LYS A 75 -8.31 -18.15 9.83
N HIS A 76 -8.36 -17.06 10.60
CA HIS A 76 -9.64 -16.40 10.91
C HIS A 76 -10.07 -15.42 9.81
N TYR A 77 -9.15 -14.64 9.25
CA TYR A 77 -9.43 -13.53 8.35
C TYR A 77 -8.93 -13.74 6.92
N SER A 78 -8.08 -14.74 6.66
CA SER A 78 -7.51 -15.02 5.33
C SER A 78 -7.02 -13.74 4.61
N PRO A 79 -6.11 -12.96 5.24
CA PRO A 79 -5.72 -11.65 4.79
C PRO A 79 -4.92 -11.74 3.48
N LYS A 80 -5.24 -10.86 2.54
CA LYS A 80 -4.54 -10.74 1.25
C LYS A 80 -4.23 -9.29 0.94
N LEU A 81 -2.99 -8.99 0.58
CA LEU A 81 -2.62 -7.76 -0.10
C LEU A 81 -2.83 -7.98 -1.60
N HIS A 82 -3.60 -7.12 -2.26
CA HIS A 82 -3.92 -7.27 -3.69
C HIS A 82 -2.97 -6.45 -4.56
N TYR A 83 -2.84 -5.18 -4.21
CA TYR A 83 -1.95 -4.26 -4.89
C TYR A 83 -1.63 -3.09 -3.97
N CYS A 84 -0.61 -2.37 -4.39
CA CYS A 84 -0.19 -1.13 -3.79
C CYS A 84 -0.30 -0.02 -4.83
N LYS A 85 -0.83 1.13 -4.41
CA LYS A 85 -1.06 2.29 -5.27
C LYS A 85 -0.05 3.38 -4.92
N GLY A 86 0.60 3.97 -5.92
CA GLY A 86 1.43 5.15 -5.79
C GLY A 86 0.72 6.37 -6.40
N SER A 87 0.81 7.50 -5.72
CA SER A 87 0.25 8.79 -6.15
C SER A 87 1.26 9.91 -5.93
N ASP A 88 1.42 10.82 -6.90
CA ASP A 88 2.23 12.03 -6.70
C ASP A 88 1.41 13.09 -5.94
N LEU A 89 1.88 13.47 -4.75
CA LEU A 89 1.29 14.48 -3.88
C LEU A 89 2.13 15.76 -3.84
N THR A 90 3.20 15.84 -4.64
CA THR A 90 4.07 17.01 -4.71
C THR A 90 3.27 18.22 -5.20
N LYS A 91 3.22 19.29 -4.38
CA LYS A 91 2.49 20.50 -4.74
C LYS A 91 3.07 21.11 -6.02
N ALA A 92 2.28 21.05 -7.09
CA ALA A 92 2.46 21.79 -8.34
C ALA A 92 3.91 21.81 -8.86
N SER A 93 4.43 20.68 -9.33
CA SER A 93 5.33 20.75 -10.48
C SER A 93 4.46 20.80 -11.73
N GLU A 94 4.70 21.74 -12.64
CA GLU A 94 3.99 21.80 -13.95
C GLU A 94 4.13 20.51 -14.78
N GLN A 95 5.01 19.61 -14.36
CA GLN A 95 5.26 18.32 -14.99
C GLN A 95 4.53 17.19 -14.27
N SER A 96 3.79 16.38 -15.02
CA SER A 96 3.28 15.11 -14.56
C SER A 96 4.43 14.21 -14.08
N ILE A 97 4.17 13.39 -13.07
CA ILE A 97 5.14 12.40 -12.60
C ILE A 97 5.46 11.41 -13.73
N ASN A 98 6.75 11.24 -14.00
CA ASN A 98 7.23 10.12 -14.79
C ASN A 98 7.75 9.06 -13.83
N TRP A 99 6.92 8.05 -13.55
CA TRP A 99 7.25 6.96 -12.63
C TRP A 99 8.53 6.22 -13.02
N SER A 100 8.88 6.17 -14.30
CA SER A 100 10.12 5.56 -14.80
C SER A 100 11.38 6.32 -14.39
N ASN A 101 11.28 7.56 -13.90
CA ASN A 101 12.42 8.29 -13.33
C ASN A 101 12.71 7.87 -11.88
N ILE A 102 11.74 7.26 -11.20
CA ILE A 102 11.86 6.85 -9.80
C ILE A 102 12.06 5.34 -9.70
N PHE A 103 11.33 4.57 -10.52
CA PHE A 103 11.28 3.12 -10.44
C PHE A 103 11.86 2.42 -11.68
N HIS A 104 12.37 1.22 -11.47
CA HIS A 104 12.63 0.27 -12.55
C HIS A 104 11.31 -0.38 -12.97
N ILE A 105 10.76 0.10 -14.09
CA ILE A 105 9.51 -0.42 -14.66
C ILE A 105 9.84 -1.35 -15.83
N SER A 106 10.23 -2.60 -15.52
CA SER A 106 10.53 -3.63 -16.53
C SER A 106 9.30 -4.43 -16.97
N ASP A 107 8.33 -4.62 -16.07
CA ASP A 107 7.13 -5.46 -16.29
C ASP A 107 5.85 -4.61 -16.39
N MET A 108 5.91 -3.57 -17.21
CA MET A 108 4.76 -2.71 -17.48
C MET A 108 3.80 -3.39 -18.45
N GLY A 109 2.52 -3.44 -18.11
CA GLY A 109 1.50 -3.94 -19.04
C GLY A 109 0.08 -3.55 -18.66
N SER A 110 -0.82 -3.73 -19.61
CA SER A 110 -2.26 -3.51 -19.45
C SER A 110 -3.04 -4.81 -19.24
N GLY A 111 -2.35 -5.94 -19.22
CA GLY A 111 -2.94 -7.27 -19.07
C GLY A 111 -3.09 -7.70 -17.61
N PRO A 112 -3.87 -8.76 -17.33
CA PRO A 112 -4.15 -9.25 -15.97
C PRO A 112 -2.90 -9.78 -15.23
N ASP A 113 -1.86 -10.10 -15.98
CA ASP A 113 -0.59 -10.62 -15.47
C ASP A 113 0.48 -9.53 -15.31
N ALA A 114 0.17 -8.28 -15.67
CA ALA A 114 1.09 -7.17 -15.46
C ALA A 114 1.33 -6.96 -13.96
N LYS A 115 2.60 -6.98 -13.56
CA LYS A 115 3.00 -6.68 -12.18
C LYS A 115 2.86 -5.18 -11.90
N ILE A 116 3.11 -4.35 -12.90
CA ILE A 116 3.03 -2.90 -12.80
C ILE A 116 2.07 -2.36 -13.87
N THR A 117 1.11 -1.56 -13.42
CA THR A 117 0.19 -0.81 -14.29
C THR A 117 0.25 0.66 -13.94
N ILE A 118 0.27 1.53 -14.95
CA ILE A 118 0.06 2.97 -14.75
C ILE A 118 -1.26 3.33 -15.39
N SER A 119 -2.16 3.91 -14.60
CA SER A 119 -3.48 4.28 -15.07
C SER A 119 -3.46 5.63 -15.81
N PRO A 120 -4.47 5.94 -16.65
CA PRO A 120 -4.51 7.20 -17.41
C PRO A 120 -4.54 8.47 -16.56
N ASP A 121 -5.03 8.37 -15.32
CA ASP A 121 -5.03 9.44 -14.30
C ASP A 121 -3.68 9.55 -13.57
N GLY A 122 -2.67 8.77 -13.97
CA GLY A 122 -1.29 8.92 -13.52
C GLY A 122 -0.95 8.18 -12.22
N PHE A 123 -1.82 7.31 -11.70
CA PHE A 123 -1.49 6.46 -10.56
C PHE A 123 -0.68 5.23 -10.98
N LEU A 124 0.27 4.86 -10.12
CA LEU A 124 1.04 3.62 -10.24
C LEU A 124 0.33 2.52 -9.45
N TYR A 125 0.18 1.34 -10.01
CA TYR A 125 -0.30 0.15 -9.32
C TYR A 125 0.75 -0.94 -9.41
N VAL A 126 1.11 -1.50 -8.25
CA VAL A 126 2.04 -2.62 -8.11
C VAL A 126 1.24 -3.79 -7.54
N LYS A 127 1.02 -4.82 -8.36
CA LYS A 127 0.34 -6.05 -7.93
C LYS A 127 1.16 -6.75 -6.86
N SER A 128 0.48 -7.38 -5.90
CA SER A 128 1.15 -8.23 -4.94
C SER A 128 1.83 -9.42 -5.63
N ASP A 129 2.84 -9.96 -4.98
CA ASP A 129 3.44 -11.24 -5.33
C ASP A 129 2.43 -12.40 -5.30
N ASP A 130 2.86 -13.58 -5.74
CA ASP A 130 2.03 -14.78 -5.78
C ASP A 130 1.57 -15.23 -4.39
N THR A 131 2.29 -14.81 -3.34
CA THR A 131 1.91 -15.08 -1.94
C THR A 131 0.78 -14.17 -1.46
N ASN A 132 0.46 -13.10 -2.21
CA ASN A 132 -0.49 -12.04 -1.83
C ASN A 132 -0.11 -11.37 -0.50
N LYS A 133 1.19 -11.25 -0.24
CA LYS A 133 1.71 -10.63 0.99
C LYS A 133 2.58 -9.43 0.72
N ASN A 134 3.25 -9.36 -0.43
CA ASN A 134 4.24 -8.32 -0.69
C ASN A 134 3.93 -7.57 -1.98
N CYS A 135 4.00 -6.25 -1.94
CA CYS A 135 4.23 -5.44 -3.14
C CYS A 135 5.66 -4.93 -3.09
N THR A 136 6.47 -5.23 -4.11
CA THR A 136 7.85 -4.76 -4.17
C THR A 136 8.11 -4.09 -5.51
N ILE A 137 8.67 -2.89 -5.45
CA ILE A 137 9.11 -2.15 -6.64
C ILE A 137 10.53 -1.63 -6.44
N ASP A 138 11.36 -1.85 -7.47
CA ASP A 138 12.76 -1.46 -7.45
C ASP A 138 12.91 0.01 -7.81
N LEU A 139 13.82 0.68 -7.11
CA LEU A 139 14.17 2.08 -7.28
C LEU A 139 15.31 2.22 -8.27
N ARG A 140 15.30 3.31 -9.05
CA ARG A 140 16.44 3.65 -9.89
C ARG A 140 17.66 4.03 -9.08
N SER A 141 18.84 3.84 -9.68
CA SER A 141 20.09 4.39 -9.16
C SER A 141 20.23 5.89 -9.43
N GLU A 142 19.60 6.38 -10.50
CA GLU A 142 19.65 7.79 -10.91
C GLU A 142 18.57 8.59 -10.19
N ALA A 143 18.98 9.70 -9.57
CA ALA A 143 18.10 10.59 -8.83
C ALA A 143 17.04 11.24 -9.72
N PRO A 144 15.78 11.38 -9.25
CA PRO A 144 14.80 12.22 -9.92
C PRO A 144 15.28 13.69 -9.89
N PRO A 145 14.85 14.50 -10.87
CA PRO A 145 15.30 15.90 -10.98
C PRO A 145 14.82 16.79 -9.83
N LEU A 146 13.80 16.36 -9.08
CA LEU A 146 13.18 17.09 -7.99
C LEU A 146 12.77 16.10 -6.88
N GLU A 147 12.73 16.61 -5.65
CA GLU A 147 12.13 15.94 -4.51
C GLU A 147 10.63 15.70 -4.77
N ARG A 148 10.12 14.54 -4.35
CA ARG A 148 8.74 14.11 -4.58
C ARG A 148 8.09 13.61 -3.29
N TYR A 149 6.84 13.98 -3.08
CA TYR A 149 6.00 13.40 -2.03
C TYR A 149 5.10 12.36 -2.66
N ILE A 150 5.28 11.09 -2.29
CA ILE A 150 4.51 9.99 -2.89
C ILE A 150 3.55 9.45 -1.83
N GLY A 151 2.26 9.54 -2.12
CA GLY A 151 1.24 8.83 -1.35
C GLY A 151 1.24 7.36 -1.76
N TYR A 152 1.45 6.46 -0.82
CA TYR A 152 1.30 5.04 -1.02
C TYR A 152 -0.01 4.58 -0.41
N SER A 153 -0.68 3.64 -1.07
CA SER A 153 -1.85 2.97 -0.54
C SER A 153 -1.68 1.47 -0.62
N ALA A 154 -2.09 0.75 0.41
CA ALA A 154 -2.19 -0.71 0.38
C ALA A 154 -3.66 -1.11 0.27
N VAL A 155 -4.03 -1.84 -0.78
CA VAL A 155 -5.37 -2.42 -0.92
C VAL A 155 -5.33 -3.88 -0.53
N LEU A 156 -6.02 -4.22 0.55
CA LEU A 156 -6.06 -5.56 1.12
C LEU A 156 -7.48 -6.06 1.30
N SER A 157 -7.66 -7.37 1.47
CA SER A 157 -8.95 -7.95 1.80
C SER A 157 -8.90 -8.86 3.00
N LEU A 158 -9.97 -8.84 3.79
CA LEU A 158 -10.20 -9.70 4.93
C LEU A 158 -11.54 -10.43 4.77
N ASN A 159 -11.59 -11.71 5.12
CA ASN A 159 -12.83 -12.47 5.28
C ASN A 159 -13.39 -12.21 6.68
N MET A 160 -14.46 -11.42 6.76
CA MET A 160 -15.01 -10.94 8.03
C MET A 160 -16.51 -11.21 8.12
N GLU A 161 -16.99 -11.47 9.33
CA GLU A 161 -18.40 -11.68 9.61
C GLU A 161 -19.12 -10.32 9.64
N THR A 162 -20.15 -10.16 8.78
CA THR A 162 -20.85 -8.88 8.60
C THR A 162 -22.21 -8.83 9.30
N THR A 163 -22.86 -9.97 9.49
CA THR A 163 -24.12 -10.10 10.25
C THR A 163 -23.94 -11.04 11.43
N LYS A 164 -24.92 -11.10 12.32
CA LYS A 164 -24.89 -12.02 13.47
C LYS A 164 -25.03 -13.50 13.09
N ASP A 165 -25.30 -13.79 11.81
CA ASP A 165 -25.60 -15.13 11.33
C ASP A 165 -24.34 -15.96 11.04
N GLY A 166 -23.15 -15.47 11.39
CA GLY A 166 -21.89 -16.17 11.19
C GLY A 166 -21.33 -16.12 9.76
N HIS A 167 -22.07 -15.55 8.80
CA HIS A 167 -21.64 -15.49 7.41
C HIS A 167 -20.48 -14.52 7.21
N LYS A 168 -19.35 -15.07 6.77
CA LYS A 168 -18.16 -14.30 6.39
C LYS A 168 -18.28 -13.80 4.96
N LYS A 169 -18.10 -12.50 4.77
CA LYS A 169 -17.95 -11.85 3.46
C LYS A 169 -16.51 -11.39 3.31
N ARG A 170 -15.97 -11.44 2.09
CA ARG A 170 -14.72 -10.77 1.78
C ARG A 170 -14.97 -9.27 1.65
N LEU A 171 -14.30 -8.50 2.49
CA LEU A 171 -14.31 -7.05 2.46
C LEU A 171 -12.94 -6.55 2.04
N TYR A 172 -12.92 -5.46 1.29
CA TYR A 172 -11.72 -4.80 0.79
C TYR A 172 -11.49 -3.50 1.54
N PHE A 173 -10.24 -3.24 1.86
CA PHE A 173 -9.79 -2.11 2.66
C PHE A 173 -8.64 -1.41 1.95
N ILE A 174 -8.54 -0.10 2.14
CA ILE A 174 -7.43 0.73 1.68
C ILE A 174 -6.79 1.42 2.87
N LEU A 175 -5.46 1.45 2.91
CA LEU A 175 -4.67 2.15 3.93
C LEU A 175 -3.71 3.07 3.22
N ASP A 176 -3.67 4.36 3.57
CA ASP A 176 -2.89 5.38 2.87
C ASP A 176 -1.72 5.93 3.71
N PRO A 177 -0.59 5.21 3.77
CA PRO A 177 0.64 5.74 4.35
C PRO A 177 1.33 6.75 3.41
N LEU A 178 1.60 7.93 3.93
CA LEU A 178 2.36 8.95 3.20
C LEU A 178 3.87 8.67 3.29
N MET A 179 4.61 8.92 2.22
CA MET A 179 6.08 8.83 2.17
C MET A 179 6.71 10.02 1.44
N LYS A 180 7.98 10.31 1.76
CA LYS A 180 8.80 11.34 1.12
C LYS A 180 9.92 10.69 0.31
N VAL A 181 10.12 11.09 -0.94
CA VAL A 181 11.18 10.60 -1.81
C VAL A 181 12.15 11.75 -2.11
N SER A 182 13.38 11.62 -1.64
CA SER A 182 14.44 12.61 -1.83
C SER A 182 15.60 12.02 -2.63
N SER A 183 16.35 12.92 -3.28
CA SER A 183 17.63 12.58 -3.88
C SER A 183 18.76 13.04 -2.98
N ASN A 184 19.79 12.22 -2.85
CA ASN A 184 21.04 12.67 -2.24
C ASN A 184 21.91 13.28 -3.35
N GLN A 185 22.18 14.58 -3.30
CA GLN A 185 23.26 15.17 -4.10
C GLN A 185 24.57 14.79 -3.41
N GLY A 186 25.13 13.63 -3.78
CA GLY A 186 26.48 13.21 -3.42
C GLY A 186 27.51 13.79 -4.37
#